data_AF-A0A183ENN7-F1
#
_entry.id   AF-A0A183ENN7-F1
#
_cell.length_a   1.000
_cell.length_b   1.000
_cell.length_c   1.000
_cell.angle_alpha   90.00
_cell.angle_beta   90.00
_cell.angle_gamma   90.00
#
_symmetry.space_group_name_H-M   'P 1'
#
loop_
_entity.id
_entity.type
_entity.pdbx_description
1 polymer ?
#
loop_
_entity_poly.entity_id
_entity_poly.type
_entity_poly.pdbx_seq_one_letter_code
_entity_poly.pdbx_strand_id
1 'polypeptide(L)'
;MSSKFCMFSFEVIDFHEQKEVNGIKFWCHVAGHVLGACMFMIEIAGIRILYTGDFSRIEDRHLCAAELPSVSPDVLICESTYGTQIHESRDEREKSTVHEIVGRGGRCLIPAFALGRAQELLLILDEYWEAHPELQDIPVYYASSLAKKCMAVYQTFVSGMNSRIQKQIALNNPFVFKHVSNLKCTASFVKSGQRGATYGLIYLPIH
;
A
#
# COMPACT_ATOMS: atom_id res chain seq x y z
N MET A 1 21.67 -12.01 18.52
CA MET A 1 21.15 -10.65 18.73
C MET A 1 19.69 -10.62 18.32
N SER A 2 18.77 -10.31 19.24
CA SER A 2 17.33 -10.29 18.96
C SER A 2 16.96 -9.11 18.07
N SER A 3 16.07 -9.30 17.09
CA SER A 3 15.58 -8.25 16.17
C SER A 3 15.05 -7.00 16.89
N LYS A 4 14.60 -7.13 18.15
CA LYS A 4 14.18 -6.01 18.99
C LYS A 4 15.30 -5.03 19.35
N PHE A 5 16.54 -5.49 19.49
CA PHE A 5 17.66 -4.59 19.84
C PHE A 5 18.07 -3.71 18.64
N CYS A 6 17.92 -4.21 17.42
CA CYS A 6 18.24 -3.45 16.21
C CYS A 6 17.29 -2.25 16.03
N MET A 7 16.03 -2.36 16.48
CA MET A 7 15.06 -1.28 16.33
C MET A 7 15.46 0.01 17.08
N PHE A 8 16.20 -0.10 18.19
CA PHE A 8 16.64 1.07 18.96
C PHE A 8 17.87 1.78 18.35
N SER A 9 18.45 1.21 17.29
CA SER A 9 19.61 1.77 16.60
C SER A 9 19.24 2.56 15.35
N PHE A 10 17.94 2.69 15.02
CA PHE A 10 17.48 3.49 13.90
C PHE A 10 17.18 4.92 14.34
N GLU A 11 17.60 5.86 13.50
CA GLU A 11 17.18 7.25 13.55
C GLU A 11 16.14 7.50 12.45
N VAL A 12 15.13 8.32 12.75
CA VAL A 12 14.09 8.70 11.79
C VAL A 12 14.50 10.03 11.16
N ILE A 13 14.29 10.15 9.85
CA ILE A 13 14.47 11.37 9.08
C ILE A 13 13.13 11.73 8.43
N ASP A 14 12.73 12.98 8.54
CA ASP A 14 11.53 13.47 7.85
C ASP A 14 11.84 13.72 6.37
N PHE A 15 10.81 13.63 5.52
CA PHE A 15 10.98 13.98 4.10
C PHE A 15 11.50 15.42 3.96
N HIS A 16 12.44 15.59 3.03
CA HIS A 16 13.15 16.85 2.75
C HIS A 16 14.02 17.39 3.89
N GLU A 17 14.09 16.73 5.05
CA GLU A 17 15.05 17.06 6.09
C GLU A 17 16.46 16.69 5.62
N GLN A 18 17.40 17.63 5.72
CA GLN A 18 18.81 17.36 5.44
C GLN A 18 19.54 16.97 6.73
N LYS A 19 20.19 15.80 6.70
CA LYS A 19 21.11 15.34 7.74
C LYS A 19 22.54 15.30 7.20
N GLU A 20 23.51 15.35 8.11
CA GLU A 20 24.93 15.19 7.79
C GLU A 20 25.60 14.26 8.79
N VAL A 21 26.30 13.23 8.30
CA VAL A 21 27.06 12.29 9.12
C VAL A 21 28.43 12.09 8.48
N ASN A 22 29.49 12.36 9.23
CA ASN A 22 30.88 12.21 8.77
C ASN A 22 31.18 12.91 7.43
N GLY A 23 30.60 14.10 7.21
CA GLY A 23 30.77 14.88 5.98
C GLY A 23 29.93 14.39 4.78
N ILE A 24 29.02 13.43 4.99
CA ILE A 24 28.07 12.96 3.99
C ILE A 24 26.72 13.61 4.29
N LYS A 25 26.22 14.42 3.36
CA LYS A 25 24.89 15.03 3.45
C LYS A 25 23.87 14.14 2.77
N PHE A 26 22.70 14.00 3.36
CA PHE A 26 21.61 13.26 2.74
C PHE A 26 20.24 13.80 3.16
N TRP A 27 19.29 13.67 2.26
CA TRP A 27 17.87 13.95 2.48
C TRP A 27 17.04 13.01 1.62
N CYS A 28 15.76 12.87 1.93
CA CYS A 28 14.90 11.94 1.22
C CYS A 28 13.66 12.61 0.62
N HIS A 29 13.23 12.06 -0.51
CA HIS A 29 12.05 12.44 -1.27
C HIS A 29 11.01 11.33 -1.23
N VAL A 30 9.74 11.65 -1.41
CA VAL A 30 8.67 10.63 -1.49
C VAL A 30 8.88 9.77 -2.73
N ALA A 31 8.91 8.44 -2.58
CA ALA A 31 9.04 7.49 -3.70
C ALA A 31 7.69 6.95 -4.20
N GLY A 32 6.58 7.26 -3.51
CA GLY A 32 5.31 6.57 -3.76
C GLY A 32 5.45 5.10 -3.39
N HIS A 33 5.06 4.17 -4.28
CA HIS A 33 5.23 2.71 -4.15
C HIS A 33 4.57 2.04 -2.92
N VAL A 34 5.02 2.33 -1.70
CA VAL A 34 4.41 1.96 -0.41
C VAL A 34 4.50 3.13 0.59
N LEU A 35 3.66 3.14 1.63
CA LEU A 35 3.67 4.21 2.63
C LEU A 35 5.05 4.34 3.31
N GLY A 36 5.64 5.53 3.24
CA GLY A 36 6.96 5.82 3.81
C GLY A 36 8.15 5.45 2.92
N ALA A 37 7.93 4.90 1.72
CA ALA A 37 9.03 4.68 0.78
C ALA A 37 9.64 6.00 0.33
N CYS A 38 10.96 6.01 0.20
CA CYS A 38 11.72 7.22 -0.04
C CYS A 38 12.87 7.01 -1.01
N MET A 39 13.18 8.05 -1.78
CA MET A 39 14.37 8.15 -2.61
C MET A 39 15.39 9.01 -1.88
N PHE A 40 16.61 8.51 -1.68
CA PHE A 40 17.65 9.24 -0.98
C PHE A 40 18.53 10.00 -1.96
N MET A 41 18.64 11.31 -1.77
CA MET A 41 19.69 12.11 -2.36
C MET A 41 20.86 12.16 -1.38
N ILE A 42 22.05 11.81 -1.85
CA ILE A 42 23.28 11.73 -1.06
C ILE A 42 24.32 12.63 -1.73
N GLU A 43 24.92 13.53 -0.98
CA GLU A 43 25.98 14.43 -1.45
C GLU A 43 27.28 14.15 -0.71
N ILE A 44 28.33 13.81 -1.48
CA ILE A 44 29.67 13.51 -0.97
C ILE A 44 30.68 14.31 -1.79
N ALA A 45 31.43 15.21 -1.13
CA ALA A 45 32.43 16.06 -1.78
C ALA A 45 31.91 16.80 -3.04
N GLY A 46 30.64 17.23 -3.02
CA GLY A 46 29.98 17.93 -4.11
C GLY A 46 29.38 17.04 -5.21
N ILE A 47 29.58 15.72 -5.16
CA ILE A 47 28.94 14.76 -6.06
C ILE A 47 27.61 14.29 -5.48
N ARG A 48 26.55 14.36 -6.27
CA ARG A 48 25.17 13.99 -5.88
C ARG A 48 24.75 12.66 -6.47
N ILE A 49 24.30 11.76 -5.61
CA ILE A 49 23.82 10.43 -5.95
C ILE A 49 22.36 10.33 -5.53
N LEU A 50 21.46 10.03 -6.48
CA LEU A 50 20.08 9.69 -6.17
C LEU A 50 19.91 8.17 -6.20
N TYR A 51 19.56 7.59 -5.05
CA TYR A 51 19.12 6.20 -4.95
C TYR A 51 17.60 6.16 -4.82
N THR A 52 16.90 5.56 -5.79
CA THR A 52 15.44 5.60 -5.81
C THR A 52 14.78 4.57 -4.90
N GLY A 53 15.46 3.46 -4.61
CA GLY A 53 14.76 2.24 -4.19
C GLY A 53 13.69 1.85 -5.22
N ASP A 54 12.61 1.25 -4.74
CA ASP A 54 11.41 1.00 -5.55
C ASP A 54 10.50 2.23 -5.52
N PHE A 55 10.08 2.72 -6.69
CA PHE A 55 9.31 3.95 -6.81
C PHE A 55 8.14 3.81 -7.80
N SER A 56 7.06 4.57 -7.55
CA SER A 56 5.93 4.63 -8.47
C SER A 56 5.67 6.06 -8.88
N ARG A 57 5.67 6.34 -10.19
CA ARG A 57 5.37 7.66 -10.76
C ARG A 57 3.87 7.89 -11.00
N ILE A 58 3.04 6.91 -10.66
CA ILE A 58 1.59 6.98 -10.79
C ILE A 58 1.00 7.06 -9.38
N GLU A 59 0.09 8.03 -9.20
CA GLU A 59 -0.67 8.22 -7.96
C GLU A 59 -1.73 7.11 -7.81
N ASP A 60 -1.76 6.49 -6.63
CA ASP A 60 -2.73 5.46 -6.27
C ASP A 60 -3.92 6.08 -5.48
N ARG A 61 -4.91 5.29 -5.02
CA ARG A 61 -6.01 5.85 -4.21
C ARG A 61 -5.51 6.52 -2.94
N HIS A 62 -4.40 6.03 -2.39
CA HIS A 62 -3.86 6.52 -1.12
C HIS A 62 -2.43 7.06 -1.13
N LEU A 63 -1.59 6.71 -2.12
CA LEU A 63 -0.19 7.15 -2.17
C LEU A 63 0.03 8.22 -3.23
N CYS A 64 0.90 9.17 -2.91
CA CYS A 64 1.46 10.12 -3.87
C CYS A 64 2.29 9.40 -4.93
N ALA A 65 2.40 10.00 -6.11
CA ALA A 65 3.47 9.67 -7.05
C ALA A 65 4.84 10.07 -6.48
N ALA A 66 5.89 9.38 -6.93
CA ALA A 66 7.27 9.72 -6.61
C ALA A 66 7.57 11.16 -7.03
N GLU A 67 8.24 11.91 -6.16
CA GLU A 67 8.64 13.28 -6.45
C GLU A 67 9.68 13.35 -7.56
N LEU A 68 9.81 14.51 -8.20
CA LEU A 68 10.99 14.84 -8.99
C LEU A 68 11.86 15.76 -8.14
N PRO A 69 13.08 15.35 -7.73
CA PRO A 69 13.99 16.23 -7.02
C PRO A 69 14.22 17.53 -7.80
N SER A 70 14.21 18.67 -7.11
CA SER A 70 14.48 19.99 -7.72
C SER A 70 15.94 20.14 -8.15
N VAL A 71 16.82 19.32 -7.60
CA VAL A 71 18.25 19.29 -7.88
C VAL A 71 18.58 18.04 -8.70
N SER A 72 19.30 18.21 -9.81
CA SER A 72 19.75 17.08 -10.62
C SER A 72 20.84 16.30 -9.90
N PRO A 73 20.76 14.96 -9.85
CA PRO A 73 21.89 14.12 -9.44
C PRO A 73 22.95 14.05 -10.54
N ASP A 74 24.19 13.77 -10.13
CA ASP A 74 25.28 13.39 -11.04
C ASP A 74 25.23 11.89 -11.35
N VAL A 75 24.79 11.09 -10.37
CA VAL A 75 24.63 9.63 -10.49
C VAL A 75 23.21 9.23 -10.09
N LEU A 76 22.55 8.44 -10.95
CA LEU A 76 21.25 7.85 -10.65
C LEU A 76 21.40 6.34 -10.47
N ILE A 77 20.98 5.83 -9.31
CA ILE A 77 20.82 4.40 -9.04
C ILE A 77 19.32 4.14 -8.96
N CYS A 78 18.78 3.49 -10.00
CA CYS A 78 17.35 3.20 -10.10
C CYS A 78 17.06 1.71 -10.22
N GLU A 79 15.86 1.32 -9.80
CA GLU A 79 15.33 -0.02 -10.04
C GLU A 79 15.03 -0.26 -11.53
N SER A 80 14.90 -1.54 -11.90
CA SER A 80 14.57 -1.96 -13.27
C SER A 80 13.47 -3.03 -13.32
N THR A 81 12.68 -3.16 -12.24
CA THR A 81 11.68 -4.23 -12.04
C THR A 81 10.73 -4.41 -13.24
N TYR A 82 10.30 -3.30 -13.85
CA TYR A 82 9.43 -3.29 -15.03
C TYR A 82 10.06 -2.54 -16.22
N GLY A 83 11.39 -2.50 -16.32
CA GLY A 83 12.10 -1.66 -17.30
C GLY A 83 11.75 -1.91 -18.79
N THR A 84 11.11 -3.03 -19.10
CA THR A 84 10.67 -3.42 -20.45
C THR A 84 9.17 -3.60 -20.59
N GLN A 85 8.40 -3.38 -19.52
CA GLN A 85 6.95 -3.65 -19.49
C GLN A 85 6.17 -2.34 -19.54
N ILE A 86 5.19 -2.28 -20.45
CA ILE A 86 4.21 -1.20 -20.50
C ILE A 86 3.04 -1.62 -19.62
N HIS A 87 2.71 -0.78 -18.64
CA HIS A 87 1.57 -1.03 -17.77
C HIS A 87 0.26 -0.73 -18.50
N GLU A 88 -0.69 -1.63 -18.39
CA GLU A 88 -2.09 -1.39 -18.78
C GLU A 88 -2.65 -0.19 -18.01
N SER A 89 -3.68 0.43 -18.58
CA SER A 89 -4.36 1.53 -17.90
C SER A 89 -4.95 1.05 -16.57
N ARG A 90 -5.06 1.98 -15.62
CA ARG A 90 -5.62 1.69 -14.30
C ARG A 90 -7.03 1.11 -14.41
N ASP A 91 -7.86 1.70 -15.27
CA ASP A 91 -9.24 1.28 -15.49
C ASP A 91 -9.32 -0.14 -16.04
N GLU A 92 -8.39 -0.56 -16.91
CA GLU A 92 -8.33 -1.93 -17.41
C GLU A 92 -7.88 -2.91 -16.34
N ARG A 93 -6.88 -2.55 -15.53
CA ARG A 93 -6.39 -3.40 -14.44
C ARG A 93 -7.41 -3.58 -13.32
N GLU A 94 -8.27 -2.58 -13.11
CA GLU A 94 -9.30 -2.60 -12.08
C GLU A 94 -10.61 -3.22 -12.58
N LYS A 95 -10.72 -3.60 -13.87
CA LYS A 95 -11.86 -4.39 -14.34
C LYS A 95 -11.93 -5.70 -13.56
N SER A 96 -13.06 -5.85 -12.89
CA SER A 96 -13.23 -6.80 -11.80
C SER A 96 -13.42 -8.22 -12.32
N THR A 97 -12.31 -8.92 -12.59
CA THR A 97 -12.30 -10.40 -12.67
C THR A 97 -12.95 -10.99 -11.40
N VAL A 98 -12.88 -10.28 -10.27
CA VAL A 98 -13.56 -10.62 -9.02
C VAL A 98 -15.07 -10.68 -9.20
N HIS A 99 -15.70 -9.69 -9.84
CA HIS A 99 -17.14 -9.64 -10.10
C HIS A 99 -17.58 -10.88 -10.88
N GLU A 100 -16.90 -11.20 -11.98
CA GLU A 100 -17.22 -12.37 -12.79
C GLU A 100 -17.12 -13.67 -11.99
N ILE A 101 -16.09 -13.81 -11.15
CA ILE A 101 -15.89 -14.98 -10.30
C ILE A 101 -17.01 -15.13 -9.28
N VAL A 102 -17.41 -14.05 -8.60
CA VAL A 102 -18.44 -14.13 -7.56
C VAL A 102 -19.85 -14.19 -8.15
N GLY A 103 -20.09 -13.55 -9.30
CA GLY A 103 -21.37 -13.55 -10.01
C GLY A 103 -21.76 -14.94 -10.53
N ARG A 104 -20.80 -15.80 -10.87
CA ARG A 104 -21.04 -17.23 -11.18
C ARG A 104 -21.09 -18.14 -9.94
N GLY A 105 -21.13 -17.56 -8.74
CA GLY A 105 -21.15 -18.29 -7.48
C GLY A 105 -19.80 -18.86 -7.02
N GLY A 106 -18.70 -18.39 -7.60
CA GLY A 106 -17.35 -18.79 -7.23
C GLY A 106 -16.80 -18.08 -5.99
N ARG A 107 -15.59 -18.47 -5.59
CA ARG A 107 -14.81 -17.79 -4.55
C ARG A 107 -13.52 -17.26 -5.18
N CYS A 108 -13.12 -16.06 -4.80
CA CYS A 108 -11.90 -15.43 -5.28
C CYS A 108 -10.89 -15.35 -4.13
N LEU A 109 -9.66 -15.77 -4.39
CA LEU A 109 -8.55 -15.67 -3.43
C LEU A 109 -7.53 -14.68 -4.02
N ILE A 110 -7.22 -13.62 -3.29
CA ILE A 110 -6.21 -12.63 -3.70
C ILE A 110 -5.02 -12.71 -2.74
N PRO A 111 -3.92 -13.34 -3.14
CA PRO A 111 -2.69 -13.32 -2.35
C PRO A 111 -1.95 -12.00 -2.55
N ALA A 112 -1.62 -11.30 -1.46
CA ALA A 112 -0.76 -10.11 -1.48
C ALA A 112 -0.21 -9.84 -0.08
N PHE A 113 0.92 -9.14 0.06
CA PHE A 113 1.56 -8.86 1.36
C PHE A 113 0.69 -8.01 2.30
N ALA A 114 0.78 -8.16 3.63
CA ALA A 114 -0.11 -7.44 4.57
C ALA A 114 0.00 -5.89 4.52
N LEU A 115 1.09 -5.36 3.97
CA LEU A 115 1.42 -3.93 3.86
C LEU A 115 1.79 -3.60 2.42
N GLY A 116 1.48 -2.38 1.98
CA GLY A 116 1.75 -1.89 0.63
C GLY A 116 0.51 -2.00 -0.26
N ARG A 117 0.57 -2.89 -1.26
CA ARG A 117 -0.49 -3.01 -2.28
C ARG A 117 -1.82 -3.57 -1.75
N ALA A 118 -1.80 -4.21 -0.57
CA ALA A 118 -3.01 -4.63 0.13
C ALA A 118 -3.99 -3.49 0.33
N GLN A 119 -3.48 -2.36 0.81
CA GLN A 119 -4.30 -1.22 1.20
C GLN A 119 -4.97 -0.59 -0.02
N GLU A 120 -4.28 -0.57 -1.15
CA GLU A 120 -4.87 -0.14 -2.42
C GLU A 120 -6.01 -1.06 -2.86
N LEU A 121 -5.79 -2.37 -2.81
CA LEU A 121 -6.81 -3.36 -3.18
C LEU A 121 -8.05 -3.28 -2.29
N LEU A 122 -7.87 -3.10 -0.98
CA LEU A 122 -8.99 -2.96 -0.04
C LEU A 122 -9.83 -1.71 -0.35
N LEU A 123 -9.19 -0.58 -0.69
CA LEU A 123 -9.90 0.64 -1.10
C LEU A 123 -10.65 0.44 -2.42
N ILE A 124 -10.02 -0.21 -3.41
CA ILE A 124 -10.66 -0.57 -4.68
C ILE A 124 -11.94 -1.38 -4.42
N LEU A 125 -11.82 -2.43 -3.61
CA LEU A 125 -12.91 -3.35 -3.35
C LEU A 125 -14.04 -2.71 -2.54
N ASP A 126 -13.73 -1.90 -1.53
CA ASP A 126 -14.75 -1.22 -0.72
C ASP A 126 -15.54 -0.20 -1.56
N GLU A 127 -14.85 0.58 -2.40
CA GLU A 127 -15.50 1.50 -3.37
C GLU A 127 -16.31 0.74 -4.42
N TYR A 128 -15.78 -0.37 -4.93
CA TYR A 128 -16.48 -1.19 -5.92
C TYR A 128 -17.75 -1.80 -5.32
N TRP A 129 -17.69 -2.34 -4.10
CA TRP A 129 -18.86 -2.89 -3.42
C TRP A 129 -19.91 -1.82 -3.14
N GLU A 130 -19.52 -0.63 -2.68
CA GLU A 130 -20.45 0.49 -2.46
C GLU A 130 -21.22 0.85 -3.76
N ALA A 131 -20.56 0.76 -4.92
CA ALA A 131 -21.15 1.10 -6.21
C ALA A 131 -22.04 -0.01 -6.82
N HIS A 132 -22.01 -1.24 -6.30
CA HIS A 132 -22.69 -2.40 -6.87
C HIS A 132 -23.62 -3.06 -5.82
N PRO A 133 -24.88 -2.59 -5.69
CA PRO A 133 -25.85 -3.11 -4.73
C PRO A 133 -26.10 -4.62 -4.83
N GLU A 134 -25.96 -5.20 -6.02
CA GLU A 134 -26.10 -6.64 -6.27
C GLU A 134 -25.01 -7.50 -5.61
N LEU A 135 -23.90 -6.90 -5.18
CA LEU A 135 -22.79 -7.60 -4.51
C LEU A 135 -22.87 -7.51 -2.97
N GLN A 136 -23.86 -6.81 -2.41
CA GLN A 136 -23.95 -6.54 -0.97
C GLN A 136 -24.13 -7.79 -0.11
N ASP A 137 -24.71 -8.86 -0.68
CA ASP A 137 -24.85 -10.16 -0.01
C ASP A 137 -23.56 -11.01 -0.06
N ILE A 138 -22.53 -10.56 -0.77
CA ILE A 138 -21.25 -11.25 -0.95
C ILE A 138 -20.20 -10.62 -0.02
N PRO A 139 -19.77 -11.30 1.04
CA PRO A 139 -18.79 -10.74 1.97
C PRO A 139 -17.37 -10.65 1.38
N VAL A 140 -16.66 -9.58 1.74
CA VAL A 140 -15.23 -9.39 1.43
C VAL A 140 -14.42 -9.53 2.73
N TYR A 141 -13.41 -10.40 2.73
CA TYR A 141 -12.59 -10.68 3.90
C TYR A 141 -11.12 -10.32 3.71
N TYR A 142 -10.59 -9.55 4.66
CA TYR A 142 -9.16 -9.34 4.84
C TYR A 142 -8.62 -10.29 5.91
N ALA A 143 -7.91 -11.36 5.55
CA ALA A 143 -7.47 -12.36 6.52
C ALA A 143 -6.00 -12.16 6.89
N SER A 144 -5.72 -11.35 7.92
CA SER A 144 -4.34 -11.15 8.39
C SER A 144 -4.27 -10.97 9.90
N SER A 145 -3.38 -11.71 10.55
CA SER A 145 -3.05 -11.53 11.98
C SER A 145 -2.38 -10.17 12.26
N LEU A 146 -1.77 -9.58 11.24
CA LEU A 146 -1.14 -8.26 11.27
C LEU A 146 -2.09 -7.14 10.80
N ALA A 147 -3.24 -7.48 10.21
CA ALA A 147 -4.21 -6.53 9.63
C ALA A 147 -4.40 -5.27 10.47
N LYS A 148 -4.72 -5.47 11.76
CA LYS A 148 -5.04 -4.39 12.69
C LYS A 148 -3.84 -3.48 12.96
N LYS A 149 -2.64 -4.06 13.07
CA LYS A 149 -1.40 -3.30 13.29
C LYS A 149 -1.03 -2.51 12.04
N CYS A 150 -1.11 -3.16 10.88
CA CYS A 150 -0.88 -2.53 9.58
C CYS A 150 -1.84 -1.35 9.34
N MET A 151 -3.12 -1.52 9.64
CA MET A 151 -4.09 -0.43 9.56
C MET A 151 -3.80 0.71 10.52
N ALA A 152 -3.35 0.43 11.75
CA ALA A 152 -2.97 1.49 12.68
C ALA A 152 -1.83 2.36 12.11
N VAL A 153 -0.86 1.78 11.42
CA VAL A 153 0.23 2.54 10.75
C VAL A 153 -0.35 3.48 9.70
N TYR A 154 -1.21 2.99 8.81
CA TYR A 154 -1.83 3.78 7.75
C TYR A 154 -2.72 4.90 8.30
N GLN A 155 -3.46 4.65 9.38
CA GLN A 155 -4.29 5.65 10.04
C GLN A 155 -3.48 6.68 10.84
N THR A 156 -2.22 6.38 11.18
CA THR A 156 -1.34 7.29 11.92
C THR A 156 -0.56 8.20 10.98
N PHE A 157 0.02 7.66 9.91
CA PHE A 157 0.92 8.39 9.01
C PHE A 157 0.20 8.94 7.78
N VAL A 158 -0.92 9.62 8.01
CA VAL A 158 -1.78 10.16 6.96
C VAL A 158 -1.10 11.31 6.21
N SER A 159 -0.21 12.05 6.87
CA SER A 159 0.59 13.11 6.24
C SER A 159 1.46 12.60 5.09
N GLY A 160 1.83 11.32 5.09
CA GLY A 160 2.59 10.68 4.02
C GLY A 160 1.74 10.17 2.84
N MET A 161 0.41 10.39 2.87
CA MET A 161 -0.53 9.96 1.83
C MET A 161 -0.90 11.11 0.90
N ASN A 162 -1.62 10.82 -0.17
CA ASN A 162 -2.04 11.84 -1.11
C ASN A 162 -3.06 12.85 -0.54
N SER A 163 -3.23 13.97 -1.25
CA SER A 163 -4.11 15.06 -0.82
C SER A 163 -5.58 14.64 -0.69
N ARG A 164 -6.02 13.63 -1.47
CA ARG A 164 -7.37 13.08 -1.39
C ARG A 164 -7.61 12.45 -0.02
N ILE A 165 -6.74 11.53 0.42
CA ILE A 165 -6.88 10.86 1.71
C ILE A 165 -6.72 11.86 2.86
N GLN A 166 -5.74 12.77 2.78
CA GLN A 166 -5.54 13.79 3.81
C GLN A 166 -6.78 14.65 4.05
N LYS A 167 -7.52 14.99 2.99
CA LYS A 167 -8.79 15.73 3.10
C LYS A 167 -9.94 14.84 3.56
N GLN A 168 -10.02 13.62 3.05
CA GLN A 168 -11.12 12.70 3.30
C GLN A 168 -11.14 12.21 4.76
N ILE A 169 -9.98 11.96 5.36
CA ILE A 169 -9.90 11.36 6.70
C ILE A 169 -10.56 12.21 7.80
N ALA A 170 -10.58 13.53 7.62
CA ALA A 170 -11.22 14.46 8.55
C ALA A 170 -12.75 14.36 8.56
N LEU A 171 -13.33 13.85 7.46
CA LEU A 171 -14.77 13.66 7.29
C LEU A 171 -15.16 12.20 7.55
N ASN A 172 -14.46 11.28 6.88
CA ASN A 172 -14.69 9.84 6.95
C ASN A 172 -13.38 9.11 6.66
N ASN A 173 -12.93 8.25 7.58
CA ASN A 173 -11.68 7.53 7.41
C ASN A 173 -11.82 6.41 6.36
N PRO A 174 -11.15 6.51 5.19
CA PRO A 174 -11.29 5.54 4.11
C PRO A 174 -10.71 4.16 4.43
N PHE A 175 -9.91 4.05 5.51
CA PHE A 175 -9.38 2.79 6.01
C PHE A 175 -10.29 2.11 7.04
N VAL A 176 -11.45 2.71 7.33
CA VAL A 176 -12.54 2.07 8.06
C VAL A 176 -13.55 1.58 7.02
N PHE A 177 -13.26 0.39 6.49
CA PHE A 177 -14.04 -0.22 5.41
C PHE A 177 -15.46 -0.57 5.86
N LYS A 178 -16.44 -0.32 4.98
CA LYS A 178 -17.85 -0.66 5.22
C LYS A 178 -18.16 -2.10 4.80
N HIS A 179 -17.55 -2.53 3.70
CA HIS A 179 -17.84 -3.80 3.02
C HIS A 179 -16.75 -4.85 3.23
N VAL A 180 -15.62 -4.47 3.83
CA VAL A 180 -14.50 -5.38 4.09
C VAL A 180 -14.33 -5.69 5.58
N SER A 181 -14.34 -6.97 5.92
CA SER A 181 -14.24 -7.46 7.30
C SER A 181 -12.94 -8.23 7.57
N ASN A 182 -12.36 -8.05 8.76
CA ASN A 182 -11.15 -8.79 9.16
C ASN A 182 -11.48 -10.25 9.56
N LEU A 183 -10.82 -11.22 8.92
CA LEU A 183 -10.92 -12.64 9.25
C LEU A 183 -9.72 -13.09 10.09
N LYS A 184 -9.94 -13.33 11.39
CA LYS A 184 -8.87 -13.71 12.34
C LYS A 184 -8.24 -15.09 12.08
N CYS A 185 -8.99 -16.02 11.48
CA CYS A 185 -8.53 -17.40 11.24
C CYS A 185 -9.38 -18.05 10.13
N THR A 186 -8.77 -18.91 9.31
CA THR A 186 -9.44 -19.69 8.25
C THR A 186 -10.47 -20.67 8.80
N ALA A 187 -10.32 -21.15 10.04
CA ALA A 187 -11.32 -21.99 10.72
C ALA A 187 -12.66 -21.25 10.93
N SER A 188 -12.64 -19.93 11.04
CA SER A 188 -13.85 -19.10 11.15
C SER A 188 -14.61 -18.99 9.82
N PHE A 189 -13.92 -19.15 8.69
CA PHE A 189 -14.50 -19.10 7.34
C PHE A 189 -15.35 -20.35 7.03
N VAL A 190 -14.92 -21.52 7.52
CA VAL A 190 -15.67 -22.78 7.35
C VAL A 190 -17.00 -22.74 8.14
N LYS A 191 -17.03 -22.03 9.27
CA LYS A 191 -18.25 -21.86 10.07
C LYS A 191 -19.23 -20.83 9.50
N SER A 192 -18.76 -19.77 8.85
CA SER A 192 -19.64 -18.78 8.19
C SER A 192 -20.30 -19.33 6.93
N GLY A 193 -19.61 -20.23 6.20
CA GLY A 193 -20.15 -20.89 5.01
C GLY A 193 -21.35 -21.83 5.23
N GLN A 194 -21.72 -22.14 6.49
CA GLN A 194 -22.88 -22.99 6.82
C GLN A 194 -24.20 -22.21 7.02
N ARG A 195 -24.20 -20.87 6.98
CA ARG A 195 -25.41 -20.03 7.15
C ARG A 195 -25.79 -19.21 5.91
N GLY A 196 -25.60 -19.77 4.72
CA GLY A 196 -26.23 -19.25 3.49
C GLY A 196 -25.50 -18.14 2.73
N ALA A 197 -24.34 -17.66 3.20
CA ALA A 197 -23.46 -16.78 2.40
C ALA A 197 -22.20 -17.56 1.98
N THR A 198 -22.17 -18.05 0.75
CA THR A 198 -21.13 -19.00 0.26
C THR A 198 -20.07 -18.34 -0.63
N TYR A 199 -20.07 -17.01 -0.72
CA TYR A 199 -19.21 -16.24 -1.61
C TYR A 199 -18.27 -15.40 -0.76
N GLY A 200 -16.98 -15.41 -1.05
CA GLY A 200 -16.03 -14.72 -0.20
C GLY A 200 -14.75 -14.43 -0.95
N LEU A 201 -14.34 -13.16 -0.95
CA LEU A 201 -12.98 -12.79 -1.28
C LEU A 201 -12.13 -13.03 -0.03
N ILE A 202 -11.14 -13.91 -0.11
CA ILE A 202 -10.15 -14.05 0.98
C ILE A 202 -8.86 -13.39 0.53
N TYR A 203 -8.40 -12.43 1.31
CA TYR A 203 -7.05 -11.92 1.20
C TYR A 203 -6.14 -12.66 2.17
N LEU A 204 -5.03 -13.24 1.70
CA LEU A 204 -4.01 -13.85 2.55
C LEU A 204 -2.68 -13.12 2.41
N PRO A 205 -2.10 -12.56 3.50
CA PRO A 205 -0.74 -12.07 3.51
C PRO A 205 0.23 -13.24 3.35
N ILE A 206 1.04 -13.17 2.30
CA ILE A 206 2.27 -13.96 2.23
C ILE A 206 3.24 -13.32 3.25
N HIS A 207 3.84 -14.15 4.10
CA HIS A 207 4.82 -13.73 5.12
C HIS A 207 6.24 -13.74 4.56
#